data_AF-A0A8I2K4F7-F1
#
_entry.id   AF-A0A8I2K4F7-F1
#
_cell.length_a   1.000
_cell.length_b   1.000
_cell.length_c   1.000
_cell.angle_alpha   90.00
_cell.angle_beta   90.00
_cell.angle_gamma   90.00
#
_symmetry.space_group_name_H-M   'P 1'
#
loop_
_entity.id
_entity.type
_entity.pdbx_description
1 polymer ?
#
loop_
_entity_poly.entity_id
_entity_poly.type
_entity_poly.pdbx_seq_one_letter_code
_entity_poly.pdbx_strand_id
1 'polypeptide(L)'
;MAGIQSRIPIYLPPLSSHKIMIRTTSSFWAAFFYYIFNTFAFIFRYLATLLIFFLFIFSLIYELYWVHLLIFGIGIALLFGLSFYGAIIMSYLLRDVWDQRVEFIFREVKNGKRPRFILYLRPFNVDMGWVDFQSGRPWWYPPARIFEPWLAFALERYAPVVALIRNIEDYDFAKSNIKRPDMLWADQHLTAVGAGRFSVDEWRQDVLLSMQACLKILIVPLPSDELIWELNRIKEMDLLNKCVFVMPPESRSKFTEKKWNQAVREYHHVGIELPAYDRSGLLFTVENNGAVRHTMRFPKSSIFFLRHSLKQLMTEKQQSKIQ
;
A
#
# COMPACT_ATOMS: atom_id res chain seq x y z
N MET A 1 -7.32 -2.15 -47.68
CA MET A 1 -7.04 -3.08 -46.56
C MET A 1 -8.02 -2.77 -45.45
N ALA A 2 -9.08 -3.57 -45.31
CA ALA A 2 -10.17 -3.34 -44.37
C ALA A 2 -9.82 -3.93 -43.00
N GLY A 3 -9.67 -3.07 -41.99
CA GLY A 3 -9.39 -3.48 -40.61
C GLY A 3 -10.67 -3.97 -39.93
N ILE A 4 -10.79 -5.28 -39.76
CA ILE A 4 -11.82 -5.91 -38.94
C ILE A 4 -11.51 -5.60 -37.47
N GLN A 5 -12.11 -4.54 -36.94
CA GLN A 5 -12.19 -4.32 -35.49
C GLN A 5 -13.17 -5.35 -34.92
N SER A 6 -12.66 -6.53 -34.56
CA SER A 6 -13.41 -7.50 -33.78
C SER A 6 -13.69 -6.89 -32.41
N ARG A 7 -14.94 -6.47 -32.20
CA ARG A 7 -15.47 -6.19 -30.86
C ARG A 7 -15.50 -7.53 -30.13
N ILE A 8 -14.41 -7.88 -29.45
CA ILE A 8 -14.39 -9.01 -28.53
C ILE A 8 -15.46 -8.69 -27.47
N PRO A 9 -16.53 -9.49 -27.35
CA PRO A 9 -17.50 -9.30 -26.29
C PRO A 9 -16.73 -9.39 -24.97
N ILE A 10 -16.82 -8.33 -24.15
CA ILE A 10 -16.33 -8.35 -22.79
C ILE A 10 -17.20 -9.36 -22.06
N TYR A 11 -16.77 -10.62 -22.08
CA TYR A 11 -17.38 -11.68 -21.32
C TYR A 11 -17.07 -11.37 -19.85
N LEU A 12 -17.96 -10.63 -19.21
CA LEU A 12 -18.13 -10.73 -17.77
C LEU A 12 -18.69 -12.15 -17.59
N PRO A 13 -17.90 -13.15 -17.14
CA PRO A 13 -18.53 -14.37 -16.68
C PRO A 13 -19.59 -13.93 -15.67
N PRO A 14 -20.82 -14.49 -15.70
CA PRO A 14 -21.71 -14.34 -14.56
C PRO A 14 -20.89 -14.81 -13.36
N LEU A 15 -20.48 -13.85 -12.53
CA LEU A 15 -19.93 -14.13 -11.22
C LEU A 15 -20.94 -15.10 -10.61
N SER A 16 -20.55 -16.35 -10.41
CA SER A 16 -21.27 -17.22 -9.49
C SER A 16 -21.15 -16.53 -8.13
N SER A 17 -22.13 -15.69 -7.87
CA SER A 17 -22.07 -14.47 -7.07
C SER A 17 -22.06 -14.73 -5.58
N HIS A 18 -22.01 -15.99 -5.17
CA HIS A 18 -22.06 -16.34 -3.75
C HIS A 18 -20.70 -16.67 -3.14
N LYS A 19 -19.73 -17.24 -3.86
CA LYS A 19 -18.44 -17.59 -3.20
C LYS A 19 -17.39 -16.48 -3.21
N ILE A 20 -17.38 -15.61 -4.23
CA ILE A 20 -16.39 -14.51 -4.31
C ILE A 20 -16.92 -13.21 -3.68
N MET A 21 -18.24 -12.96 -3.71
CA MET A 21 -18.83 -11.76 -3.10
C MET A 21 -18.79 -11.80 -1.56
N ILE A 22 -18.79 -12.99 -0.95
CA ILE A 22 -18.57 -13.16 0.48
C ILE A 22 -17.11 -12.85 0.86
N ARG A 23 -16.15 -12.99 -0.07
CA ARG A 23 -14.72 -12.69 0.17
C ARG A 23 -14.31 -11.24 -0.08
N THR A 24 -15.01 -10.50 -0.95
CA THR A 24 -14.70 -9.07 -1.16
C THR A 24 -15.36 -8.18 -0.10
N THR A 25 -16.51 -8.60 0.44
CA THR A 25 -17.06 -7.96 1.64
C THR A 25 -16.16 -8.22 2.84
N SER A 26 -15.57 -9.42 2.98
CA SER A 26 -14.72 -9.73 4.12
C SER A 26 -13.43 -8.90 4.20
N SER A 27 -12.80 -8.51 3.08
CA SER A 27 -11.61 -7.64 3.12
C SER A 27 -11.94 -6.21 3.56
N PHE A 28 -13.05 -5.66 3.06
CA PHE A 28 -13.55 -4.35 3.50
C PHE A 28 -13.91 -4.37 4.99
N TRP A 29 -14.70 -5.36 5.41
CA TRP A 29 -15.06 -5.53 6.81
C TRP A 29 -13.83 -5.73 7.69
N ALA A 30 -12.84 -6.51 7.26
CA ALA A 30 -11.62 -6.71 8.02
C ALA A 30 -10.79 -5.43 8.18
N ALA A 31 -10.62 -4.63 7.12
CA ALA A 31 -9.96 -3.33 7.22
C ALA A 31 -10.75 -2.33 8.07
N PHE A 32 -12.08 -2.34 7.95
CA PHE A 32 -12.99 -1.52 8.75
C PHE A 32 -12.95 -1.92 10.23
N PHE A 33 -13.02 -3.22 10.54
CA PHE A 33 -12.88 -3.75 11.88
C PHE A 33 -11.49 -3.47 12.44
N TYR A 34 -10.43 -3.56 11.64
CA TYR A 34 -9.08 -3.18 12.06
C TYR A 34 -9.01 -1.69 12.46
N TYR A 35 -9.64 -0.80 11.68
CA TYR A 35 -9.69 0.63 12.01
C TYR A 35 -10.55 0.91 13.25
N ILE A 36 -11.74 0.32 13.32
CA ILE A 36 -12.63 0.39 14.48
C ILE A 36 -11.90 -0.12 15.72
N PHE A 37 -11.23 -1.27 15.61
CA PHE A 37 -10.51 -1.89 16.70
C PHE A 37 -9.34 -1.03 17.16
N ASN A 38 -8.56 -0.42 16.25
CA ASN A 38 -7.51 0.52 16.62
C ASN A 38 -8.08 1.80 17.25
N THR A 39 -9.22 2.29 16.77
CA THR A 39 -9.90 3.46 17.34
C THR A 39 -10.40 3.15 18.76
N PHE A 40 -11.03 2.00 18.95
CA PHE A 40 -11.43 1.50 20.27
C PHE A 40 -10.22 1.26 21.16
N ALA A 41 -9.14 0.68 20.65
CA ALA A 41 -7.91 0.48 21.41
C ALA A 41 -7.31 1.83 21.84
N PHE A 42 -7.35 2.86 20.99
CA PHE A 42 -6.91 4.20 21.33
C PHE A 42 -7.80 4.85 22.41
N ILE A 43 -9.12 4.81 22.24
CA ILE A 43 -10.08 5.29 23.23
C ILE A 43 -9.90 4.55 24.55
N PHE A 44 -9.73 3.23 24.50
CA PHE A 44 -9.52 2.37 25.65
C PHE A 44 -8.19 2.67 26.36
N ARG A 45 -7.11 3.01 25.63
CA ARG A 45 -5.87 3.54 26.22
C ARG A 45 -6.12 4.82 26.99
N TYR A 46 -6.83 5.77 26.39
CA TYR A 46 -7.13 7.04 27.03
C TYR A 46 -8.00 6.85 28.29
N LEU A 47 -9.04 6.03 28.20
CA LEU A 47 -9.90 5.68 29.34
C LEU A 47 -9.14 4.92 30.42
N ALA A 48 -8.25 4.00 30.05
CA ALA A 48 -7.40 3.29 31.00
C ALA A 48 -6.44 4.25 31.71
N THR A 49 -5.85 5.22 31.01
CA THR A 49 -5.00 6.25 31.63
C THR A 49 -5.79 7.14 32.58
N LEU A 50 -6.97 7.61 32.19
CA LEU A 50 -7.86 8.37 33.08
C LEU A 50 -8.27 7.56 34.30
N LEU A 51 -8.59 6.28 34.11
CA LEU A 51 -9.01 5.40 35.19
C LEU A 51 -7.87 5.09 36.15
N ILE A 52 -6.65 4.84 35.65
CA ILE A 52 -5.44 4.72 36.49
C ILE A 52 -5.22 6.00 37.29
N PHE A 53 -5.40 7.17 36.67
CA PHE A 53 -5.28 8.45 37.36
C PHE A 53 -6.34 8.62 38.47
N PHE A 54 -7.61 8.29 38.20
CA PHE A 54 -8.67 8.31 39.21
C PHE A 54 -8.41 7.33 40.35
N LEU A 55 -7.98 6.12 40.03
CA LEU A 55 -7.63 5.09 41.00
C LEU A 55 -6.43 5.49 41.86
N PHE A 56 -5.45 6.19 41.28
CA PHE A 56 -4.34 6.77 42.02
C PHE A 56 -4.81 7.85 43.01
N ILE A 57 -5.68 8.77 42.58
CA ILE A 57 -6.28 9.78 43.49
C ILE A 57 -7.08 9.08 44.60
N PHE A 58 -7.88 8.07 44.27
CA PHE A 58 -8.68 7.34 45.24
C PHE A 58 -7.82 6.57 46.24
N SER A 59 -6.70 5.99 45.78
CA SER A 59 -5.71 5.31 46.62
C SER A 59 -5.05 6.23 47.63
N LEU A 60 -4.86 7.52 47.29
CA LEU A 60 -4.32 8.50 48.22
C LEU A 60 -5.32 8.84 49.34
N ILE A 61 -6.61 8.60 49.12
CA ILE A 61 -7.68 8.96 50.05
C ILE A 61 -8.00 7.80 51.02
N TYR A 62 -7.83 6.54 50.61
CA TYR A 62 -8.24 5.37 51.40
C TYR A 62 -7.09 4.35 51.57
N GLU A 63 -6.68 4.07 52.81
CA GLU A 63 -5.50 3.24 53.14
C GLU A 63 -5.61 1.74 52.79
N LEU A 64 -6.75 1.23 52.30
CA LEU A 64 -7.03 -0.21 52.20
C LEU A 64 -7.17 -0.78 50.76
N TYR A 65 -6.43 -0.25 49.75
CA TYR A 65 -6.74 -0.53 48.33
C TYR A 65 -5.64 -1.10 47.42
N TRP A 66 -4.42 -1.34 47.92
CA TRP A 66 -3.31 -1.78 47.06
C TRP A 66 -3.56 -3.10 46.31
N VAL A 67 -4.23 -4.07 46.94
CA VAL A 67 -4.55 -5.37 46.31
C VAL A 67 -5.55 -5.20 45.16
N HIS A 68 -6.57 -4.36 45.32
CA HIS A 68 -7.58 -4.13 44.28
C HIS A 68 -7.00 -3.35 43.10
N LEU A 69 -6.12 -2.37 43.36
CA LEU A 69 -5.39 -1.66 42.32
C LEU A 69 -4.48 -2.59 41.52
N LEU A 70 -3.81 -3.53 42.19
CA LEU A 70 -2.95 -4.52 41.53
C LEU A 70 -3.76 -5.47 40.64
N ILE A 71 -4.86 -6.05 41.16
CA ILE A 71 -5.76 -6.92 40.37
C ILE A 71 -6.30 -6.16 39.16
N PHE A 72 -6.72 -4.92 39.37
CA PHE A 72 -7.27 -4.08 38.31
C PHE A 72 -6.23 -3.75 37.23
N GLY A 73 -5.02 -3.37 37.65
CA GLY A 73 -3.90 -3.12 36.75
C GLY A 73 -3.52 -4.35 35.90
N ILE A 74 -3.51 -5.54 36.52
CA ILE A 74 -3.31 -6.81 35.81
C ILE A 74 -4.43 -7.04 34.79
N GLY A 75 -5.69 -6.80 35.17
CA GLY A 75 -6.84 -6.94 34.27
C GLY A 75 -6.73 -6.03 33.03
N ILE A 76 -6.38 -4.76 33.22
CA ILE A 76 -6.14 -3.83 32.11
C ILE A 76 -4.98 -4.29 31.23
N ALA A 77 -3.85 -4.70 31.82
CA ALA A 77 -2.69 -5.17 31.08
C ALA A 77 -3.02 -6.40 30.21
N LEU A 78 -3.81 -7.34 30.74
CA LEU A 78 -4.28 -8.51 30.01
C LEU A 78 -5.20 -8.14 28.85
N LEU A 79 -6.15 -7.21 29.05
CA LEU A 79 -7.01 -6.73 27.97
C LEU A 79 -6.19 -6.06 26.86
N PHE A 80 -5.17 -5.27 27.20
CA PHE A 80 -4.26 -4.70 26.21
C PHE A 80 -3.45 -5.77 25.48
N GLY A 81 -2.91 -6.74 26.22
CA GLY A 81 -2.15 -7.86 25.65
C GLY A 81 -2.98 -8.67 24.66
N LEU A 82 -4.21 -9.06 25.05
CA LEU A 82 -5.15 -9.79 24.19
C LEU A 82 -5.56 -8.96 22.96
N SER A 83 -5.86 -7.67 23.15
CA SER A 83 -6.24 -6.80 22.03
C SER A 83 -5.12 -6.68 21.01
N PHE A 84 -3.89 -6.48 21.50
CA PHE A 84 -2.70 -6.37 20.67
C PHE A 84 -2.40 -7.69 19.94
N TYR A 85 -2.48 -8.82 20.65
CA TYR A 85 -2.32 -10.15 20.07
C TYR A 85 -3.37 -10.45 19.00
N GLY A 86 -4.63 -10.06 19.23
CA GLY A 86 -5.70 -10.16 18.24
C GLY A 86 -5.45 -9.32 16.99
N ALA A 87 -4.93 -8.10 17.13
CA ALA A 87 -4.55 -7.25 16.00
C ALA A 87 -3.40 -7.86 15.18
N ILE A 88 -2.42 -8.49 15.84
CA ILE A 88 -1.34 -9.21 15.18
C ILE A 88 -1.91 -10.39 14.37
N ILE A 89 -2.70 -11.28 14.99
CA ILE A 89 -3.31 -12.42 14.32
C ILE A 89 -4.14 -11.95 13.11
N MET A 90 -4.96 -10.91 13.29
CA MET A 90 -5.80 -10.40 12.22
C MET A 90 -4.96 -9.87 11.04
N SER A 91 -3.80 -9.25 11.31
CA SER A 91 -2.89 -8.80 10.26
C SER A 91 -2.30 -9.96 9.46
N TYR A 92 -2.00 -11.10 10.11
CA TYR A 92 -1.55 -12.33 9.45
C TYR A 92 -2.65 -12.92 8.56
N LEU A 93 -3.87 -13.06 9.10
CA LEU A 93 -5.00 -13.59 8.34
C LEU A 93 -5.34 -12.71 7.13
N LEU A 94 -5.31 -11.39 7.29
CA LEU A 94 -5.53 -10.44 6.21
C LEU A 94 -4.47 -10.57 5.11
N ARG A 95 -3.20 -10.76 5.50
CA ARG A 95 -2.11 -10.98 4.56
C ARG A 95 -2.33 -12.23 3.74
N ASP A 96 -2.63 -13.37 4.36
CA ASP A 96 -2.83 -14.63 3.63
C ASP A 96 -3.98 -14.52 2.61
N VAL A 97 -5.07 -13.85 2.98
CA VAL A 97 -6.20 -13.58 2.07
C VAL A 97 -5.77 -12.71 0.89
N TRP A 98 -4.94 -11.69 1.14
CA TRP A 98 -4.42 -10.82 0.10
C TRP A 98 -3.43 -11.54 -0.82
N ASP A 99 -2.52 -12.33 -0.27
CA ASP A 99 -1.53 -13.10 -1.04
C ASP A 99 -2.24 -14.12 -1.96
N GLN A 100 -3.23 -14.86 -1.44
CA GLN A 100 -4.07 -15.76 -2.25
C GLN A 100 -4.81 -15.05 -3.38
N ARG A 101 -5.30 -13.82 -3.12
CA ARG A 101 -5.99 -13.03 -4.14
C ARG A 101 -5.05 -12.57 -5.23
N VAL A 102 -3.85 -12.13 -4.87
CA VAL A 102 -2.84 -11.70 -5.81
C VAL A 102 -2.36 -12.88 -6.67
N GLU A 103 -2.11 -14.04 -6.04
CA GLU A 103 -1.75 -15.27 -6.75
C GLU A 103 -2.85 -15.67 -7.76
N PHE A 104 -4.12 -15.59 -7.36
CA PHE A 104 -5.25 -15.83 -8.24
C PHE A 104 -5.26 -14.85 -9.43
N ILE A 105 -5.06 -13.55 -9.19
CA ILE A 105 -5.00 -12.54 -10.26
C ILE A 105 -3.89 -12.87 -11.25
N PHE A 106 -2.68 -13.21 -10.78
CA PHE A 106 -1.58 -13.55 -11.68
C PHE A 106 -1.83 -14.83 -12.46
N ARG A 107 -2.38 -15.86 -11.82
CA ARG A 107 -2.75 -17.10 -12.51
C ARG A 107 -3.71 -16.79 -13.65
N GLU A 108 -4.69 -15.93 -13.43
CA GLU A 108 -5.62 -15.51 -14.48
C GLU A 108 -4.92 -14.70 -15.59
N VAL A 109 -4.00 -13.78 -15.24
CA VAL A 109 -3.18 -13.04 -16.21
C VAL A 109 -2.32 -13.98 -17.07
N LYS A 110 -1.63 -14.95 -16.46
CA LYS A 110 -0.82 -15.96 -17.17
C LYS A 110 -1.66 -16.83 -18.11
N ASN A 111 -2.91 -17.09 -17.74
CA ASN A 111 -3.88 -17.79 -18.58
C ASN A 111 -4.50 -16.91 -19.69
N GLY A 112 -3.94 -15.72 -19.96
CA GLY A 112 -4.42 -14.80 -20.99
C GLY A 112 -5.72 -14.06 -20.63
N LYS A 113 -6.22 -14.21 -19.40
CA LYS A 113 -7.41 -13.48 -18.94
C LYS A 113 -7.03 -12.07 -18.49
N ARG A 114 -8.03 -11.19 -18.44
CA ARG A 114 -7.87 -9.78 -18.07
C ARG A 114 -8.64 -9.45 -16.79
N PRO A 115 -8.17 -9.91 -15.62
CA PRO A 115 -8.80 -9.54 -14.36
C PRO A 115 -8.76 -8.02 -14.15
N ARG A 116 -9.74 -7.48 -13.44
CA ARG A 116 -9.78 -6.05 -13.10
C ARG A 116 -8.94 -5.82 -11.85
N PHE A 117 -7.72 -5.32 -12.04
CA PHE A 117 -6.81 -4.94 -10.95
C PHE A 117 -6.01 -3.68 -11.30
N ILE A 118 -5.41 -3.05 -10.30
CA ILE A 118 -4.50 -1.92 -10.45
C ILE A 118 -3.10 -2.41 -10.08
N LEU A 119 -2.14 -2.19 -10.97
CA LEU A 119 -0.75 -2.55 -10.73
C LEU A 119 -0.07 -1.40 -9.99
N TYR A 120 0.62 -1.67 -8.89
CA TYR A 120 1.38 -0.68 -8.13
C TYR A 120 2.88 -0.96 -8.27
N LEU A 121 3.57 -0.04 -8.94
CA LEU A 121 5.02 -0.06 -9.15
C LEU A 121 5.68 0.94 -8.21
N ARG A 122 6.64 0.43 -7.44
CA ARG A 122 7.54 1.21 -6.61
C ARG A 122 8.90 0.51 -6.64
N PRO A 123 10.00 1.23 -6.40
CA PRO A 123 11.29 0.56 -6.41
C PRO A 123 11.47 -0.36 -5.21
N PHE A 124 12.13 -1.49 -5.46
CA PHE A 124 12.25 -2.61 -4.53
C PHE A 124 13.24 -2.36 -3.40
N ASN A 125 14.32 -1.61 -3.69
CA ASN A 125 15.50 -1.50 -2.85
C ASN A 125 15.67 -0.11 -2.21
N VAL A 126 14.63 0.70 -2.20
CA VAL A 126 14.75 1.98 -1.49
C VAL A 126 14.56 1.66 -0.02
N ASP A 127 15.66 1.75 0.73
CA ASP A 127 15.67 2.26 2.12
C ASP A 127 14.96 3.61 2.09
N MET A 128 13.65 3.53 1.96
CA MET A 128 12.71 4.60 2.09
C MET A 128 12.90 4.99 3.55
N GLY A 129 13.69 6.03 3.83
CA GLY A 129 13.91 6.63 5.17
C GLY A 129 12.63 7.11 5.89
N TRP A 130 11.47 6.64 5.41
CA TRP A 130 10.22 6.41 6.11
C TRP A 130 10.34 5.35 7.22
N VAL A 131 11.37 4.51 7.12
CA VAL A 131 11.71 3.47 8.08
C VAL A 131 13.08 3.81 8.65
N ASP A 132 13.10 4.79 9.52
CA ASP A 132 14.25 4.99 10.39
C ASP A 132 14.20 3.91 11.49
N PHE A 133 14.48 2.64 11.14
CA PHE A 133 14.69 1.58 12.14
C PHE A 133 15.97 1.85 12.94
N GLN A 134 16.87 2.69 12.43
CA GLN A 134 18.03 3.19 13.16
C GLN A 134 17.68 4.27 14.20
N SER A 135 16.50 4.89 14.14
CA SER A 135 16.08 5.90 15.12
C SER A 135 15.89 5.37 16.54
N GLY A 136 16.08 4.07 16.79
CA GLY A 136 15.84 3.45 18.09
C GLY A 136 14.39 3.57 18.54
N ARG A 137 13.47 3.93 17.64
CA ARG A 137 12.06 4.05 17.98
C ARG A 137 11.46 2.67 18.24
N PRO A 138 10.64 2.54 19.27
CA PRO A 138 10.01 1.27 19.58
C PRO A 138 9.11 0.76 18.44
N TRP A 139 9.06 -0.55 18.27
CA TRP A 139 8.24 -1.24 17.27
C TRP A 139 6.73 -0.92 17.35
N TRP A 140 6.25 -0.37 18.48
CA TRP A 140 4.85 0.04 18.68
C TRP A 140 4.52 1.45 18.17
N TYR A 141 5.49 2.20 17.66
CA TYR A 141 5.21 3.48 17.01
C TYR A 141 4.54 3.19 15.65
N PRO A 142 3.35 3.76 15.36
CA PRO A 142 2.69 3.52 14.09
C PRO A 142 3.65 3.97 12.99
N PRO A 143 4.10 3.05 12.11
CA PRO A 143 5.16 3.37 11.17
C PRO A 143 4.70 4.53 10.30
N ALA A 144 5.63 5.38 9.86
CA ALA A 144 5.35 6.43 8.88
C ALA A 144 4.80 5.88 7.54
N ARG A 145 4.66 4.55 7.42
CA ARG A 145 4.01 3.73 6.38
C ARG A 145 2.48 3.88 6.33
N ILE A 146 1.90 5.02 6.71
CA ILE A 146 0.43 5.22 6.65
C ILE A 146 -0.04 5.36 5.19
N PHE A 147 0.81 5.88 4.30
CA PHE A 147 0.40 6.23 2.95
C PHE A 147 0.02 5.03 2.07
N GLU A 148 0.84 3.98 2.01
CA GLU A 148 0.57 2.82 1.13
C GLU A 148 -0.68 2.03 1.53
N PRO A 149 -0.90 1.68 2.82
CA PRO A 149 -2.17 1.10 3.26
C PRO A 149 -3.36 2.00 2.96
N TRP A 150 -3.21 3.33 3.09
CA TRP A 150 -4.28 4.28 2.75
C TRP A 150 -4.55 4.32 1.25
N LEU A 151 -3.51 4.26 0.42
CA LEU A 151 -3.62 4.20 -1.02
C LEU A 151 -4.34 2.90 -1.43
N ALA A 152 -3.89 1.75 -0.93
CA ALA A 152 -4.53 0.46 -1.16
C ALA A 152 -6.00 0.48 -0.74
N PHE A 153 -6.30 0.98 0.47
CA PHE A 153 -7.67 1.09 0.98
C PHE A 153 -8.53 2.04 0.13
N ALA A 154 -8.00 3.17 -0.30
CA ALA A 154 -8.72 4.12 -1.16
C ALA A 154 -9.08 3.50 -2.52
N LEU A 155 -8.19 2.63 -3.03
CA LEU A 155 -8.31 2.00 -4.34
C LEU A 155 -9.14 0.72 -4.35
N GLU A 156 -9.22 0.02 -3.22
CA GLU A 156 -9.88 -1.28 -3.08
C GLU A 156 -11.34 -1.29 -3.57
N ARG A 157 -12.04 -0.14 -3.51
CA ARG A 157 -13.41 -0.01 -4.04
C ARG A 157 -13.48 -0.03 -5.58
N TYR A 158 -12.39 0.30 -6.27
CA TYR A 158 -12.32 0.35 -7.72
C TYR A 158 -11.81 -0.97 -8.29
N ALA A 159 -10.71 -1.46 -7.74
CA ALA A 159 -10.07 -2.69 -8.13
C ALA A 159 -9.01 -3.07 -7.08
N PRO A 160 -8.72 -4.37 -6.89
CA PRO A 160 -7.59 -4.80 -6.08
C PRO A 160 -6.30 -4.15 -6.54
N VAL A 161 -5.55 -3.63 -5.58
CA VAL A 161 -4.18 -3.15 -5.81
C VAL A 161 -3.24 -4.33 -5.67
N VAL A 162 -2.43 -4.54 -6.70
CA VAL A 162 -1.41 -5.58 -6.73
C VAL A 162 -0.07 -4.86 -6.78
N ALA A 163 0.67 -4.91 -5.69
CA ALA A 163 2.05 -4.46 -5.68
C ALA A 163 2.96 -5.61 -6.12
N LEU A 164 4.04 -5.30 -6.81
CA LEU A 164 5.03 -6.30 -7.19
C LEU A 164 6.18 -6.25 -6.18
N ILE A 165 6.56 -7.40 -5.63
CA ILE A 165 7.76 -7.55 -4.80
C ILE A 165 8.61 -8.68 -5.39
N ARG A 166 9.91 -8.38 -5.55
CA ARG A 166 10.90 -9.39 -5.90
C ARG A 166 11.18 -10.25 -4.67
N ASN A 167 11.16 -11.58 -4.83
CA ASN A 167 11.80 -12.42 -3.83
C ASN A 167 13.29 -12.05 -3.86
N ILE A 168 13.76 -11.46 -2.78
CA ILE A 168 15.18 -11.22 -2.59
C ILE A 168 15.75 -12.61 -2.28
N GLU A 169 16.46 -13.24 -3.22
CA GLU A 169 17.24 -14.45 -2.93
C GLU A 169 18.33 -14.17 -1.89
N ASP A 170 18.74 -12.91 -1.71
CA ASP A 170 19.50 -12.48 -0.52
C ASP A 170 18.71 -12.61 0.79
N TYR A 171 17.51 -13.19 0.81
CA TYR A 171 16.81 -13.48 2.05
C TYR A 171 17.62 -14.46 2.92
N ASP A 172 18.19 -15.52 2.32
CA ASP A 172 19.05 -16.46 3.06
C ASP A 172 20.44 -15.84 3.35
N PHE A 173 20.91 -14.92 2.51
CA PHE A 173 22.15 -14.15 2.75
C PHE A 173 21.99 -13.11 3.86
N ALA A 174 20.85 -12.42 3.94
CA ALA A 174 20.50 -11.45 4.98
C ALA A 174 20.22 -12.15 6.31
N LYS A 175 19.61 -13.33 6.28
CA LYS A 175 19.39 -14.18 7.47
C LYS A 175 20.69 -14.71 8.07
N SER A 176 21.74 -14.91 7.26
CA SER A 176 23.05 -15.37 7.73
C SER A 176 23.99 -14.25 8.18
N ASN A 177 23.84 -13.01 7.67
CA ASN A 177 24.77 -11.90 7.96
C ASN A 177 24.23 -10.79 8.88
N ILE A 178 22.96 -10.80 9.27
CA ILE A 178 22.39 -9.75 10.14
C ILE A 178 22.42 -10.19 11.61
N LYS A 179 23.23 -9.48 12.42
CA LYS A 179 23.40 -9.68 13.88
C LYS A 179 22.12 -9.53 14.73
N ARG A 180 20.97 -9.23 14.12
CA ARG A 180 19.65 -9.01 14.74
C ARG A 180 18.53 -9.68 13.95
N PRO A 181 18.34 -11.00 14.09
CA PRO A 181 17.33 -11.76 13.34
C PRO A 181 15.87 -11.34 13.65
N ASP A 182 15.64 -10.68 14.79
CA ASP A 182 14.38 -10.07 15.21
C ASP A 182 13.97 -8.85 14.36
N MET A 183 14.93 -8.10 13.81
CA MET A 183 14.63 -6.96 12.92
C MET A 183 14.32 -7.40 11.48
N LEU A 184 14.85 -8.55 11.03
CA LEU A 184 14.56 -9.12 9.71
C LEU A 184 13.10 -9.58 9.57
N TRP A 185 12.49 -9.99 10.69
CA TRP A 185 11.07 -10.35 10.76
C TRP A 185 10.16 -9.15 10.51
N ALA A 186 10.49 -7.97 11.04
CA ALA A 186 9.67 -6.76 10.87
C ALA A 186 9.59 -6.33 9.40
N ASP A 187 10.67 -6.39 8.64
CA ASP A 187 10.66 -5.92 7.25
C ASP A 187 9.86 -6.83 6.31
N GLN A 188 9.91 -8.15 6.53
CA GLN A 188 9.01 -9.11 5.87
C GLN A 188 7.54 -8.92 6.21
N HIS A 189 7.25 -8.45 7.43
CA HIS A 189 5.88 -8.18 7.90
C HIS A 189 5.36 -6.80 7.51
N LEU A 190 6.24 -5.94 7.01
CA LEU A 190 5.88 -4.58 6.61
C LEU A 190 5.95 -4.35 5.09
N THR A 191 6.19 -5.40 4.30
CA THR A 191 5.91 -5.40 2.86
C THR A 191 4.47 -4.98 2.63
N ALA A 192 4.28 -3.99 1.74
CA ALA A 192 3.00 -3.35 1.47
C ALA A 192 1.93 -4.42 1.28
N VAL A 193 0.87 -4.37 2.08
CA VAL A 193 -0.12 -5.43 2.04
C VAL A 193 -0.84 -5.42 0.69
N GLY A 194 -1.00 -6.60 0.08
CA GLY A 194 -1.41 -6.74 -1.32
C GLY A 194 -0.25 -6.83 -2.32
N ALA A 195 0.98 -7.01 -1.85
CA ALA A 195 2.11 -7.27 -2.72
C ALA A 195 2.25 -8.76 -3.08
N GLY A 196 2.12 -9.05 -4.37
CA GLY A 196 2.46 -10.35 -4.89
C GLY A 196 3.96 -10.55 -4.95
N ARG A 197 4.38 -11.76 -4.60
CA ARG A 197 5.77 -12.19 -4.73
C ARG A 197 5.92 -12.94 -6.05
N PHE A 198 6.96 -12.63 -6.80
CA PHE A 198 7.35 -13.42 -7.98
C PHE A 198 8.53 -14.32 -7.68
N SER A 199 8.61 -15.41 -8.44
CA SER A 199 9.86 -16.13 -8.63
C SER A 199 10.91 -15.21 -9.26
N VAL A 200 12.16 -15.40 -8.87
CA VAL A 200 13.30 -14.57 -9.30
C VAL A 200 13.64 -14.77 -10.78
N ASP A 201 13.29 -15.93 -11.35
CA ASP A 201 13.68 -16.28 -12.72
C ASP A 201 12.83 -15.57 -13.79
N GLU A 202 11.53 -15.39 -13.52
CA GLU A 202 10.56 -14.94 -14.54
C GLU A 202 9.88 -13.60 -14.22
N TRP A 203 10.31 -12.90 -13.15
CA TRP A 203 9.60 -11.72 -12.65
C TRP A 203 9.40 -10.63 -13.71
N ARG A 204 10.38 -10.39 -14.60
CA ARG A 204 10.26 -9.37 -15.66
C ARG A 204 9.11 -9.69 -16.60
N GLN A 205 8.97 -10.94 -17.03
CA GLN A 205 7.90 -11.33 -17.92
C GLN A 205 6.54 -11.19 -17.23
N ASP A 206 6.46 -11.56 -15.96
CA ASP A 206 5.25 -11.42 -15.17
C ASP A 206 4.85 -9.96 -14.95
N VAL A 207 5.82 -9.06 -14.74
CA VAL A 207 5.60 -7.61 -14.68
C VAL A 207 5.01 -7.10 -15.99
N LEU A 208 5.59 -7.47 -17.14
CA LEU A 208 5.13 -7.02 -18.45
C LEU A 208 3.70 -7.51 -18.75
N LEU A 209 3.41 -8.78 -18.49
CA LEU A 209 2.06 -9.34 -18.62
C LEU A 209 1.06 -8.60 -17.72
N SER A 210 1.47 -8.26 -16.49
CA SER A 210 0.65 -7.53 -15.54
C SER A 210 0.39 -6.08 -15.98
N MET A 211 1.41 -5.40 -16.52
CA MET A 211 1.29 -4.05 -17.07
C MET A 211 0.26 -4.02 -18.21
N GLN A 212 0.26 -5.03 -19.09
CA GLN A 212 -0.72 -5.15 -20.17
C GLN A 212 -2.13 -5.42 -19.63
N ALA A 213 -2.26 -6.37 -18.71
CA ALA A 213 -3.56 -6.87 -18.24
C ALA A 213 -4.28 -5.94 -17.24
N CYS A 214 -3.55 -5.14 -16.45
CA CYS A 214 -4.13 -4.28 -15.43
C CYS A 214 -5.03 -3.17 -16.01
N LEU A 215 -5.87 -2.55 -15.19
CA LEU A 215 -6.66 -1.39 -15.57
C LEU A 215 -5.80 -0.12 -15.64
N LYS A 216 -4.96 0.07 -14.62
CA LYS A 216 -4.10 1.22 -14.41
C LYS A 216 -2.82 0.80 -13.72
N ILE A 217 -1.78 1.61 -13.92
CA ILE A 217 -0.46 1.43 -13.31
C ILE A 217 -0.23 2.63 -12.39
N LEU A 218 -0.16 2.40 -11.09
CA LEU A 218 0.23 3.42 -10.12
C LEU A 218 1.74 3.36 -9.94
N ILE A 219 2.39 4.51 -10.02
CA ILE A 219 3.85 4.60 -9.97
C ILE A 219 4.27 5.60 -8.89
N VAL A 220 5.12 5.20 -7.96
CA VAL A 220 5.83 6.14 -7.08
C VAL A 220 7.21 6.38 -7.68
N PRO A 221 7.45 7.51 -8.35
CA PRO A 221 8.71 7.73 -9.03
C PRO A 221 9.80 8.03 -8.01
N LEU A 222 10.74 7.09 -7.92
CA LEU A 222 11.88 7.13 -7.02
C LEU A 222 13.09 6.61 -7.81
N PRO A 223 14.29 7.10 -7.51
CA PRO A 223 15.48 6.75 -8.28
C PRO A 223 15.87 5.28 -8.03
N SER A 224 15.77 4.46 -9.09
CA SER A 224 16.13 3.03 -9.09
C SER A 224 16.16 2.51 -10.52
N ASP A 225 17.21 1.75 -10.84
CA ASP A 225 17.43 1.19 -12.18
C ASP A 225 16.29 0.24 -12.60
N GLU A 226 15.69 -0.46 -11.64
CA GLU A 226 14.56 -1.35 -11.89
C GLU A 226 13.33 -0.58 -12.35
N LEU A 227 12.98 0.50 -11.66
CA LEU A 227 11.81 1.30 -12.02
C LEU A 227 12.06 2.06 -13.34
N ILE A 228 13.31 2.45 -13.62
CA ILE A 228 13.71 3.01 -14.92
C ILE A 228 13.52 1.97 -16.04
N TRP A 229 13.90 0.71 -15.82
CA TRP A 229 13.62 -0.38 -16.76
C TRP A 229 12.11 -0.57 -16.98
N GLU A 230 11.30 -0.58 -15.91
CA GLU A 230 9.85 -0.72 -15.98
C GLU A 230 9.21 0.42 -16.80
N LEU A 231 9.69 1.65 -16.62
CA LEU A 231 9.18 2.83 -17.35
C LEU A 231 9.53 2.81 -18.84
N ASN A 232 10.74 2.37 -19.18
CA ASN A 232 11.11 2.19 -20.59
C ASN A 232 10.17 1.18 -21.27
N ARG A 233 9.84 0.07 -20.59
CA ARG A 233 8.89 -0.91 -21.12
C ARG A 233 7.48 -0.35 -21.22
N ILE A 234 7.02 0.42 -20.24
CA ILE A 234 5.74 1.13 -20.30
C ILE A 234 5.67 2.04 -21.54
N LYS A 235 6.75 2.75 -21.86
CA LYS A 235 6.83 3.64 -23.03
C LYS A 235 6.83 2.86 -24.35
N GLU A 236 7.67 1.83 -24.46
CA GLU A 236 7.74 0.94 -25.64
C GLU A 236 6.39 0.29 -25.95
N MET A 237 5.58 0.01 -24.92
CA MET A 237 4.29 -0.67 -25.03
C MET A 237 3.10 0.31 -25.14
N ASP A 238 3.33 1.62 -25.27
CA ASP A 238 2.32 2.69 -25.31
C ASP A 238 1.34 2.65 -24.11
N LEU A 239 1.86 2.35 -22.93
CA LEU A 239 1.07 2.21 -21.70
C LEU A 239 1.08 3.46 -20.80
N LEU A 240 1.76 4.55 -21.19
CA LEU A 240 1.83 5.79 -20.38
C LEU A 240 0.44 6.34 -20.03
N ASN A 241 -0.52 6.22 -20.95
CA ASN A 241 -1.91 6.63 -20.71
C ASN A 241 -2.66 5.79 -19.65
N LYS A 242 -2.08 4.69 -19.15
CA LYS A 242 -2.57 3.88 -18.02
C LYS A 242 -1.91 4.30 -16.71
N CYS A 243 -0.85 5.09 -16.76
CA CYS A 243 -0.06 5.46 -15.60
C CYS A 243 -0.71 6.59 -14.81
N VAL A 244 -0.69 6.45 -13.49
CA VAL A 244 -0.98 7.51 -12.53
C VAL A 244 0.22 7.57 -11.60
N PHE A 245 0.93 8.69 -11.64
CA PHE A 245 2.10 8.92 -10.81
C PHE A 245 1.69 9.49 -9.46
N VAL A 246 2.38 9.05 -8.42
CA VAL A 246 2.07 9.35 -7.03
C VAL A 246 3.28 9.99 -6.38
N MET A 247 3.20 11.28 -6.13
CA MET A 247 4.12 12.01 -5.28
C MET A 247 3.67 11.90 -3.82
N PRO A 248 4.43 11.20 -2.96
CA PRO A 248 4.07 11.08 -1.57
C PRO A 248 4.19 12.44 -0.86
N PRO A 249 3.33 12.72 0.14
CA PRO A 249 3.42 13.94 0.92
C PRO A 249 4.72 13.97 1.74
N GLU A 250 5.12 15.16 2.19
CA GLU A 250 6.30 15.31 3.04
C GLU A 250 6.19 14.45 4.31
N SER A 251 7.19 13.60 4.51
CA SER A 251 7.39 12.85 5.75
C SER A 251 8.16 13.73 6.75
N ARG A 252 8.34 13.28 8.00
CA ARG A 252 9.19 14.04 8.94
C ARG A 252 10.66 14.12 8.50
N SER A 253 11.09 13.28 7.55
CA SER A 253 12.44 13.34 6.98
C SER A 253 12.46 14.14 5.67
N LYS A 254 13.42 15.06 5.54
CA LYS A 254 13.75 15.77 4.28
C LYS A 254 14.23 14.84 3.16
N PHE A 255 14.35 13.54 3.45
CA PHE A 255 14.80 12.51 2.52
C PHE A 255 13.90 12.40 1.29
N THR A 256 12.58 12.61 1.46
CA THR A 256 11.61 12.49 0.37
C THR A 256 11.86 13.51 -0.74
N GLU A 257 12.10 14.78 -0.42
CA GLU A 257 12.34 15.84 -1.41
C GLU A 257 13.67 15.62 -2.16
N LYS A 258 14.74 15.24 -1.45
CA LYS A 258 16.05 14.95 -2.08
C LYS A 258 15.94 13.79 -3.08
N LYS A 259 15.25 12.71 -2.71
CA LYS A 259 15.02 11.56 -3.59
C LYS A 259 14.11 11.91 -4.77
N TRP A 260 13.09 12.73 -4.55
CA TRP A 260 12.25 13.24 -5.62
C TRP A 260 13.06 14.05 -6.65
N ASN A 261 13.88 14.99 -6.18
CA ASN A 261 14.73 15.80 -7.07
C ASN A 261 15.77 14.95 -7.82
N GLN A 262 16.19 13.82 -7.25
CA GLN A 262 16.99 12.83 -7.97
C GLN A 262 16.18 12.13 -9.06
N ALA A 263 14.97 11.64 -8.73
CA ALA A 263 14.06 11.05 -9.70
C ALA A 263 13.74 12.01 -10.85
N VAL A 264 13.54 13.30 -10.59
CA VAL A 264 13.31 14.33 -11.64
C VAL A 264 14.43 14.30 -12.69
N ARG A 265 15.69 14.20 -12.26
CA ARG A 265 16.84 14.14 -13.20
C ARG A 265 16.87 12.82 -13.97
N GLU A 266 16.74 11.70 -13.27
CA GLU A 266 16.80 10.37 -13.89
C GLU A 266 15.64 10.14 -14.88
N TYR A 267 14.45 10.60 -14.55
CA TYR A 267 13.25 10.40 -15.35
C TYR A 267 13.24 11.29 -16.60
N HIS A 268 13.86 12.47 -16.50
CA HIS A 268 14.09 13.31 -17.67
C HIS A 268 14.91 12.58 -18.75
N HIS A 269 15.87 11.71 -18.37
CA HIS A 269 16.65 10.94 -19.33
C HIS A 269 15.85 9.85 -20.06
N VAL A 270 14.76 9.34 -19.48
CA VAL A 270 13.82 8.44 -20.18
C VAL A 270 12.70 9.20 -20.91
N GLY A 271 12.74 10.53 -20.88
CA GLY A 271 11.76 11.42 -21.48
C GLY A 271 10.42 11.38 -20.75
N ILE A 272 10.44 11.36 -19.41
CA ILE A 272 9.27 11.56 -18.56
C ILE A 272 9.53 12.77 -17.67
N GLU A 273 8.64 13.76 -17.74
CA GLU A 273 8.72 14.95 -16.91
C GLU A 273 8.03 14.69 -15.57
N LEU A 274 8.73 15.01 -14.48
CA LEU A 274 8.17 14.99 -13.14
C LEU A 274 7.98 16.43 -12.66
N PRO A 275 6.84 16.77 -12.01
CA PRO A 275 6.64 18.09 -11.45
C PRO A 275 7.59 18.35 -10.28
N ALA A 276 7.80 19.64 -9.97
CA ALA A 276 8.50 20.05 -8.76
C ALA A 276 7.84 19.44 -7.52
N TYR A 277 8.66 19.08 -6.51
CA TYR A 277 8.17 18.42 -5.32
C TYR A 277 7.18 19.32 -4.55
N ASP A 278 6.01 18.77 -4.25
CA ASP A 278 4.96 19.40 -3.46
C ASP A 278 4.80 18.66 -2.13
N ARG A 279 5.03 19.37 -1.03
CA ARG A 279 4.98 18.82 0.33
C ARG A 279 3.61 18.29 0.71
N SER A 280 2.54 18.76 0.08
CA SER A 280 1.20 18.24 0.31
C SER A 280 0.98 16.86 -0.29
N GLY A 281 1.80 16.44 -1.27
CA GLY A 281 1.57 15.25 -2.08
C GLY A 281 0.74 15.56 -3.33
N LEU A 282 1.01 14.84 -4.41
CA LEU A 282 0.44 15.11 -5.73
C LEU A 282 0.16 13.80 -6.49
N LEU A 283 -1.02 13.67 -7.07
CA LEU A 283 -1.27 12.70 -8.13
C LEU A 283 -1.14 13.39 -9.47
N PHE A 284 -0.51 12.74 -10.44
CA PHE A 284 -0.44 13.29 -11.78
C PHE A 284 -0.45 12.22 -12.86
N THR A 285 -0.79 12.64 -14.07
CA THR A 285 -0.69 11.80 -15.27
C THR A 285 0.21 12.49 -16.27
N VAL A 286 0.76 11.70 -17.20
CA VAL A 286 1.60 12.20 -18.29
C VAL A 286 0.94 11.86 -19.62
N GLU A 287 1.24 12.68 -20.63
CA GLU A 287 0.92 12.38 -22.02
C GLU A 287 1.84 11.28 -22.56
N ASN A 288 1.55 10.79 -23.78
CA ASN A 288 2.39 9.77 -24.43
C ASN A 288 3.81 10.27 -24.76
N ASN A 289 4.03 11.58 -24.84
CA ASN A 289 5.37 12.19 -24.98
C ASN A 289 6.12 12.31 -23.65
N GLY A 290 5.48 11.97 -22.51
CA GLY A 290 6.05 12.08 -21.17
C GLY A 290 5.85 13.41 -20.46
N ALA A 291 5.23 14.41 -21.09
CA ALA A 291 4.91 15.69 -20.46
C ALA A 291 3.78 15.55 -19.44
N VAL A 292 3.81 16.37 -18.38
CA VAL A 292 2.76 16.34 -17.35
C VAL A 292 1.45 16.87 -17.91
N ARG A 293 0.38 16.06 -17.82
CA ARG A 293 -0.96 16.39 -18.36
C ARG A 293 -1.91 16.94 -17.31
N HIS A 294 -2.10 16.19 -16.23
CA HIS A 294 -3.01 16.55 -15.15
C HIS A 294 -2.28 16.41 -13.82
N THR A 295 -2.54 17.34 -12.90
CA THR A 295 -2.01 17.32 -11.54
C THR A 295 -3.15 17.52 -10.54
N MET A 296 -3.09 16.84 -9.40
CA MET A 296 -4.08 16.94 -8.35
C MET A 296 -3.44 16.75 -6.99
N ARG A 297 -3.53 17.79 -6.15
CA ARG A 297 -3.05 17.75 -4.77
C ARG A 297 -3.96 16.91 -3.90
N PHE A 298 -3.39 16.18 -2.94
CA PHE A 298 -4.17 15.52 -1.91
C PHE A 298 -3.56 15.82 -0.53
N PRO A 299 -4.26 16.52 0.37
CA PRO A 299 -3.70 16.82 1.69
C PRO A 299 -3.42 15.54 2.49
N LYS A 300 -2.26 15.52 3.15
CA LYS A 300 -1.75 14.39 3.96
C LYS A 300 -2.75 13.78 4.95
N SER A 301 -3.71 14.56 5.44
CA SER A 301 -4.66 14.15 6.47
C SER A 301 -5.95 13.50 5.96
N SER A 302 -6.16 13.38 4.64
CA SER A 302 -7.47 12.97 4.13
C SER A 302 -7.41 11.89 3.05
N ILE A 303 -7.69 10.67 3.50
CA ILE A 303 -7.95 9.53 2.63
C ILE A 303 -9.16 9.78 1.70
N PHE A 304 -10.10 10.63 2.12
CA PHE A 304 -11.25 11.02 1.29
C PHE A 304 -10.81 11.83 0.08
N PHE A 305 -9.86 12.76 0.23
CA PHE A 305 -9.31 13.51 -0.89
C PHE A 305 -8.56 12.58 -1.84
N LEU A 306 -7.66 11.73 -1.33
CA LEU A 306 -6.94 10.76 -2.16
C LEU A 306 -7.91 9.89 -2.99
N ARG A 307 -8.97 9.40 -2.35
CA ARG A 307 -10.02 8.61 -3.01
C ARG A 307 -10.78 9.40 -4.07
N HIS A 308 -11.15 10.64 -3.78
CA HIS A 308 -11.84 11.49 -4.73
C HIS A 308 -10.96 11.78 -5.94
N SER A 309 -9.68 12.10 -5.71
CA SER A 309 -8.70 12.37 -6.75
C SER A 309 -8.46 11.17 -7.65
N LEU A 310 -8.30 9.99 -7.06
CA LEU A 310 -8.21 8.75 -7.80
C LEU A 310 -9.50 8.50 -8.60
N LYS A 311 -10.69 8.70 -8.01
CA LYS A 311 -11.96 8.56 -8.75
C LYS A 311 -11.95 9.38 -10.04
N GLN A 312 -11.58 10.65 -9.97
CA GLN A 312 -11.56 11.55 -11.12
C GLN A 312 -10.59 11.05 -12.20
N LEU A 313 -9.35 10.74 -11.83
CA LEU A 313 -8.33 10.22 -12.75
C LEU A 313 -8.67 8.85 -13.35
N MET A 314 -9.46 8.04 -12.64
CA MET A 314 -9.92 6.73 -13.11
C MET A 314 -11.12 6.86 -14.06
N THR A 315 -11.94 7.91 -13.95
CA THR A 315 -13.18 8.10 -14.73
C THR A 315 -13.00 8.93 -16.01
N GLU A 316 -12.04 9.86 -16.07
CA GLU A 316 -11.84 10.77 -17.22
C GLU A 316 -11.70 10.08 -18.60
N LYS A 317 -11.20 8.83 -18.64
CA LYS A 317 -11.06 8.08 -19.90
C LYS A 317 -12.38 7.61 -20.55
N GLN A 318 -13.52 7.72 -19.87
CA GLN A 318 -14.82 7.41 -20.48
C GLN A 318 -15.34 8.52 -21.40
N GLN A 319 -14.90 9.77 -21.23
CA GLN A 319 -15.45 10.90 -21.98
C GLN A 319 -14.71 11.17 -23.30
N SER A 320 -13.40 10.88 -23.38
CA SER A 320 -12.59 11.13 -24.60
C SER A 320 -12.82 10.14 -25.75
N LYS A 321 -13.78 9.21 -25.63
CA LYS A 321 -14.19 8.27 -26.70
C LYS A 321 -15.57 8.57 -27.26
N ILE A 322 -16.22 9.64 -26.79
CA ILE A 322 -17.57 10.07 -27.21
C ILE A 322 -17.50 11.34 -28.09
N GLN A 323 -16.34 11.99 -28.14
CA GLN A 323 -16.00 13.01 -29.14
C GLN A 323 -15.11 12.37 -30.20
#